data_AF-A0A7V2B161-F1
#
_entry.id   AF-A0A7V2B161-F1
#
_cell.length_a   1.000
_cell.length_b   1.000
_cell.length_c   1.000
_cell.angle_alpha   90.00
_cell.angle_beta   90.00
_cell.angle_gamma   90.00
#
_symmetry.space_group_name_H-M   'P 1'
#
loop_
_entity.id
_entity.type
_entity.pdbx_description
1 polymer ?
#
loop_
_entity_poly.entity_id
_entity_poly.type
_entity_poly.pdbx_seq_one_letter_code
_entity_poly.pdbx_strand_id
1 'polypeptide(L)'
;MKRKIKKAATLICLTPVRNEAWILERFLQCASTWADYIVIADQQSTDNSREIARRFEKVVWVDNPYPAYDEGARQQLLIETARRLPASGRRILIALDADEMFSANWMESEEWQRLLTAPPATVLYFQWVNIGPEVSCAWVDPSYKPFGFVDDGSPHEGRPIHGPRVPVPAHASALHFKEIKVLHYQYADWERMRSKQRWYQVWERLNDPKKRPVTLFRQYHHMEAAIRQAGPVRPEWLAGYEALGIDMRSVQRQNAYYWDDEVLQWLVQYGPERFRKLNIWDQDWAALAAQRGFSLNGQLRDPRTPLEKAVHAWLKATQGKSHRLHIRAVQKLLQLLGW
;
A
#
# COMPACT_ATOMS: atom_id res chain seq x y z
N MET A 1 15.62 -8.25 -43.83
CA MET A 1 15.98 -7.84 -42.45
C MET A 1 14.99 -6.75 -42.02
N LYS A 2 13.93 -7.09 -41.25
CA LYS A 2 12.96 -6.08 -40.79
C LYS A 2 13.64 -5.19 -39.74
N ARG A 3 13.84 -3.91 -40.04
CA ARG A 3 14.40 -2.91 -39.11
C ARG A 3 13.48 -2.86 -37.89
N LYS A 4 13.90 -3.41 -36.73
CA LYS A 4 13.16 -3.28 -35.47
C LYS A 4 12.97 -1.78 -35.22
N ILE A 5 11.71 -1.30 -35.27
CA ILE A 5 11.37 0.06 -34.89
C ILE A 5 11.77 0.20 -33.42
N LYS A 6 12.72 1.09 -33.13
CA LYS A 6 13.22 1.30 -31.79
C LYS A 6 12.12 1.99 -30.97
N LYS A 7 11.69 1.36 -29.86
CA LYS A 7 10.64 1.91 -28.98
C LYS A 7 11.10 3.26 -28.41
N ALA A 8 10.20 4.24 -28.36
CA ALA A 8 10.50 5.60 -27.91
C ALA A 8 10.62 5.74 -26.37
N ALA A 9 10.06 4.78 -25.62
CA ALA A 9 10.12 4.70 -24.18
C ALA A 9 10.08 3.25 -23.71
N THR A 10 10.78 2.95 -22.61
CA THR A 10 10.74 1.69 -21.87
C THR A 10 10.00 1.93 -20.56
N LEU A 11 8.92 1.19 -20.35
CA LEU A 11 8.05 1.26 -19.18
C LEU A 11 8.49 0.20 -18.17
N ILE A 12 8.85 0.62 -16.96
CA ILE A 12 9.33 -0.28 -15.91
C ILE A 12 8.43 -0.12 -14.69
N CYS A 13 7.75 -1.20 -14.32
CA CYS A 13 7.00 -1.28 -13.08
C CYS A 13 7.95 -1.60 -11.91
N LEU A 14 7.82 -0.89 -10.80
CA LEU A 14 8.60 -1.07 -9.57
C LEU A 14 7.66 -1.50 -8.45
N THR A 15 7.86 -2.69 -7.89
CA THR A 15 6.92 -3.25 -6.93
C THR A 15 7.64 -3.91 -5.75
N PRO A 16 7.44 -3.40 -4.54
CA PRO A 16 7.87 -4.12 -3.36
C PRO A 16 6.88 -5.24 -3.01
N VAL A 17 7.40 -6.38 -2.53
CA VAL A 17 6.58 -7.55 -2.16
C VAL A 17 6.99 -8.05 -0.78
N ARG A 18 6.01 -8.37 0.08
CA ARG A 18 6.17 -9.20 1.28
C ARG A 18 4.88 -9.98 1.50
N ASN A 19 4.89 -11.28 1.23
CA ASN A 19 3.72 -12.14 1.42
C ASN A 19 2.44 -11.61 0.75
N GLU A 20 2.54 -11.35 -0.57
CA GLU A 20 1.47 -10.77 -1.39
C GLU A 20 0.81 -11.81 -2.31
N ALA A 21 0.96 -13.12 -2.05
CA ALA A 21 0.47 -14.18 -2.93
C ALA A 21 -1.04 -14.10 -3.20
N TRP A 22 -1.81 -13.53 -2.28
CA TRP A 22 -3.26 -13.35 -2.39
C TRP A 22 -3.71 -12.48 -3.59
N ILE A 23 -2.85 -11.58 -4.10
CA ILE A 23 -3.19 -10.67 -5.21
C ILE A 23 -2.09 -10.55 -6.28
N LEU A 24 -0.88 -11.02 -5.99
CA LEU A 24 0.28 -10.82 -6.85
C LEU A 24 0.06 -11.31 -8.28
N GLU A 25 -0.67 -12.42 -8.48
CA GLU A 25 -0.97 -12.91 -9.83
C GLU A 25 -1.81 -11.93 -10.65
N ARG A 26 -2.89 -11.38 -10.07
CA ARG A 26 -3.71 -10.34 -10.71
C ARG A 26 -2.86 -9.11 -11.05
N PHE A 27 -2.06 -8.66 -10.09
CA PHE A 27 -1.15 -7.54 -10.27
C PHE A 27 -0.22 -7.77 -11.46
N LEU A 28 0.44 -8.92 -11.53
CA LEU A 28 1.39 -9.24 -12.59
C LEU A 28 0.71 -9.42 -13.95
N GLN A 29 -0.50 -9.97 -13.99
CA GLN A 29 -1.32 -10.01 -15.21
C GLN A 29 -1.61 -8.59 -15.72
N CYS A 30 -2.11 -7.70 -14.85
CA CYS A 30 -2.38 -6.30 -15.21
C CYS A 30 -1.10 -5.55 -15.61
N ALA A 31 -0.04 -5.60 -14.81
CA ALA A 31 1.23 -4.93 -15.09
C ALA A 31 1.85 -5.41 -16.42
N SER A 32 1.73 -6.70 -16.74
CA SER A 32 2.25 -7.28 -17.98
C SER A 32 1.56 -6.75 -19.23
N THR A 33 0.38 -6.14 -19.13
CA THR A 33 -0.31 -5.56 -20.29
C THR A 33 0.35 -4.29 -20.82
N TRP A 34 1.12 -3.58 -19.99
CA TRP A 34 1.72 -2.29 -20.36
C TRP A 34 3.23 -2.21 -20.11
N ALA A 35 3.74 -2.90 -19.08
CA ALA A 35 5.16 -2.82 -18.72
C ALA A 35 6.04 -3.60 -19.70
N ASP A 36 7.25 -3.10 -19.93
CA ASP A 36 8.32 -3.87 -20.58
C ASP A 36 9.04 -4.76 -19.56
N TYR A 37 9.24 -4.23 -18.34
CA TYR A 37 9.82 -4.95 -17.21
C TYR A 37 9.02 -4.69 -15.93
N ILE A 38 8.97 -5.68 -15.06
CA ILE A 38 8.36 -5.59 -13.72
C ILE A 38 9.44 -5.96 -12.71
N VAL A 39 10.05 -4.95 -12.07
CA VAL A 39 11.06 -5.16 -11.04
C VAL A 39 10.37 -5.42 -9.71
N ILE A 40 10.62 -6.59 -9.12
CA ILE A 40 10.12 -6.95 -7.81
C ILE A 40 11.27 -6.94 -6.81
N ALA A 41 11.11 -6.18 -5.72
CA ALA A 41 11.98 -6.25 -4.54
C ALA A 41 11.26 -7.06 -3.45
N ASP A 42 11.68 -8.31 -3.27
CA ASP A 42 11.09 -9.22 -2.30
C ASP A 42 11.68 -9.05 -0.91
N GLN A 43 10.83 -8.75 0.06
CA GLN A 43 11.15 -8.58 1.46
C GLN A 43 11.06 -9.92 2.20
N GLN A 44 11.76 -10.93 1.67
CA GLN A 44 11.87 -12.27 2.26
C GLN A 44 10.51 -12.94 2.42
N SER A 45 9.72 -13.00 1.34
CA SER A 45 8.42 -13.66 1.39
C SER A 45 8.55 -15.14 1.76
N THR A 46 7.63 -15.60 2.60
CA THR A 46 7.50 -16.97 3.09
C THR A 46 6.25 -17.66 2.55
N ASP A 47 5.39 -16.95 1.82
CA ASP A 47 4.27 -17.50 1.06
C ASP A 47 4.66 -17.79 -0.40
N ASN A 48 3.67 -18.12 -1.23
CA ASN A 48 3.88 -18.46 -2.66
C ASN A 48 4.21 -17.25 -3.57
N SER A 49 4.51 -16.06 -3.04
CA SER A 49 4.76 -14.86 -3.86
C SER A 49 5.88 -15.08 -4.89
N ARG A 50 6.94 -15.78 -4.49
CA ARG A 50 8.10 -16.04 -5.35
C ARG A 50 7.76 -16.99 -6.48
N GLU A 51 7.02 -18.05 -6.20
CA GLU A 51 6.54 -19.02 -7.18
C GLU A 51 5.60 -18.36 -8.17
N ILE A 52 4.71 -17.48 -7.69
CA ILE A 52 3.82 -16.70 -8.54
C ILE A 52 4.62 -15.82 -9.50
N ALA A 53 5.57 -15.04 -8.98
CA ALA A 53 6.37 -14.09 -9.75
C ALA A 53 7.20 -14.76 -10.87
N ARG A 54 7.77 -15.93 -10.60
CA ARG A 54 8.56 -16.71 -11.58
C ARG A 54 7.78 -17.14 -12.83
N ARG A 55 6.45 -17.15 -12.78
CA ARG A 55 5.59 -17.50 -13.94
C ARG A 55 5.51 -16.39 -14.99
N PHE A 56 5.99 -15.18 -14.69
CA PHE A 56 5.86 -14.02 -15.57
C PHE A 56 7.21 -13.64 -16.18
N GLU A 57 7.34 -13.76 -17.51
CA GLU A 57 8.59 -13.50 -18.26
C GLU A 57 9.14 -12.08 -18.06
N LYS A 58 8.26 -11.10 -17.85
CA LYS A 58 8.64 -9.69 -17.67
C LYS A 58 9.19 -9.37 -16.28
N VAL A 59 9.14 -10.33 -15.34
CA VAL A 59 9.57 -10.10 -13.97
C VAL A 59 11.10 -10.14 -13.85
N VAL A 60 11.64 -9.11 -13.20
CA VAL A 60 13.01 -9.05 -12.71
C VAL A 60 12.95 -9.12 -11.19
N TRP A 61 13.23 -10.30 -10.64
CA TRP A 61 13.18 -10.54 -9.20
C TRP A 61 14.50 -10.15 -8.53
N VAL A 62 14.42 -9.41 -7.43
CA VAL A 62 15.55 -9.06 -6.57
C VAL A 62 15.17 -9.32 -5.11
N ASP A 63 16.02 -10.06 -4.40
CA ASP A 63 15.86 -10.25 -2.97
C ASP A 63 16.34 -8.99 -2.23
N ASN A 64 15.50 -8.45 -1.36
CA ASN A 64 15.89 -7.36 -0.47
C ASN A 64 16.69 -7.94 0.71
N PRO A 65 18.00 -7.66 0.83
CA PRO A 65 18.83 -8.22 1.88
C PRO A 65 18.56 -7.59 3.25
N TYR A 66 17.92 -6.42 3.31
CA TYR A 66 17.66 -5.71 4.56
C TYR A 66 16.51 -6.38 5.32
N PRO A 67 16.70 -6.87 6.55
CA PRO A 67 15.66 -7.57 7.30
C PRO A 67 14.62 -6.62 7.92
N ALA A 68 14.97 -5.34 8.09
CA ALA A 68 14.12 -4.34 8.70
C ALA A 68 13.17 -3.70 7.67
N TYR A 69 12.03 -3.20 8.17
CA TYR A 69 11.12 -2.42 7.34
C TYR A 69 11.70 -1.01 7.10
N ASP A 70 12.09 -0.75 5.85
CA ASP A 70 12.54 0.56 5.37
C ASP A 70 12.05 0.76 3.94
N GLU A 71 11.02 1.61 3.78
CA GLU A 71 10.48 1.93 2.47
C GLU A 71 11.52 2.62 1.57
N GLY A 72 12.35 3.51 2.13
CA GLY A 72 13.35 4.26 1.39
C GLY A 72 14.41 3.36 0.76
N ALA A 73 15.02 2.50 1.57
CA ALA A 73 16.04 1.55 1.10
C ALA A 73 15.48 0.60 0.02
N ARG A 74 14.24 0.13 0.22
CA ARG A 74 13.55 -0.74 -0.74
C ARG A 74 13.24 -0.04 -2.06
N GLN A 75 12.79 1.22 -2.03
CA GLN A 75 12.54 1.98 -3.26
C GLN A 75 13.84 2.30 -4.00
N GLN A 76 14.92 2.61 -3.27
CA GLN A 76 16.24 2.79 -3.87
C GLN A 76 16.69 1.51 -4.60
N LEU A 77 16.56 0.34 -3.98
CA LEU A 77 16.88 -0.96 -4.60
C LEU A 77 16.11 -1.17 -5.91
N LEU A 78 14.81 -0.89 -5.91
CA LEU A 78 13.95 -1.00 -7.10
C LEU A 78 14.42 -0.06 -8.23
N ILE A 79 14.66 1.22 -7.91
CA ILE A 79 15.07 2.24 -8.88
C ILE A 79 16.45 1.93 -9.47
N GLU A 80 17.41 1.56 -8.62
CA GLU A 80 18.76 1.20 -9.08
C GLU A 80 18.74 -0.03 -9.99
N THR A 81 17.94 -1.04 -9.64
CA THR A 81 17.75 -2.23 -10.48
C THR A 81 17.17 -1.84 -11.83
N ALA A 82 16.10 -1.02 -11.85
CA ALA A 82 15.46 -0.56 -13.06
C ALA A 82 16.41 0.26 -13.97
N ARG A 83 17.30 1.07 -13.38
CA ARG A 83 18.30 1.85 -14.11
C ARG A 83 19.37 0.99 -14.80
N ARG A 84 19.65 -0.21 -14.28
CA ARG A 84 20.57 -1.18 -14.87
C ARG A 84 19.95 -1.98 -16.03
N LEU A 85 18.62 -2.00 -16.14
CA LEU A 85 17.93 -2.74 -17.21
C LEU A 85 18.12 -2.08 -18.59
N PRO A 86 18.23 -2.87 -19.67
CA PRO A 86 18.30 -2.35 -21.02
C PRO A 86 17.04 -1.54 -21.36
N ALA A 87 17.23 -0.29 -21.76
CA ALA A 87 16.14 0.60 -22.18
C ALA A 87 16.31 1.03 -23.64
N SER A 88 15.21 0.98 -24.39
CA SER A 88 15.07 1.67 -25.67
C SER A 88 14.34 2.99 -25.44
N GLY A 89 14.99 4.10 -25.79
CA GLY A 89 14.45 5.43 -25.58
C GLY A 89 14.52 5.86 -24.12
N ARG A 90 13.53 6.64 -23.68
CA ARG A 90 13.43 7.11 -22.28
C ARG A 90 13.04 5.97 -21.35
N ARG A 91 13.49 6.03 -20.10
CA ARG A 91 13.02 5.13 -19.04
C ARG A 91 11.90 5.81 -18.27
N ILE A 92 10.77 5.14 -18.14
CA ILE A 92 9.65 5.61 -17.33
C ILE A 92 9.48 4.61 -16.21
N LEU A 93 9.74 5.08 -15.00
CA LEU A 93 9.59 4.31 -13.76
C LEU A 93 8.17 4.50 -13.26
N ILE A 94 7.48 3.41 -12.95
CA ILE A 94 6.12 3.43 -12.40
C ILE A 94 6.12 2.53 -11.16
N ALA A 95 6.01 3.12 -9.98
CA ALA A 95 5.97 2.40 -8.71
C ALA A 95 4.52 2.10 -8.30
N LEU A 96 4.18 0.82 -8.24
CA LEU A 96 2.89 0.30 -7.77
C LEU A 96 3.15 -0.75 -6.70
N ASP A 97 2.44 -0.68 -5.58
CA ASP A 97 2.42 -1.77 -4.61
C ASP A 97 1.66 -2.98 -5.21
N ALA A 98 1.87 -4.19 -4.66
CA ALA A 98 1.30 -5.42 -5.23
C ALA A 98 -0.25 -5.45 -5.23
N ASP A 99 -0.90 -4.62 -4.43
CA ASP A 99 -2.35 -4.45 -4.39
C ASP A 99 -2.81 -3.22 -5.20
N GLU A 100 -1.99 -2.70 -6.11
CA GLU A 100 -2.29 -1.54 -6.94
C GLU A 100 -2.21 -1.82 -8.44
N MET A 101 -3.22 -1.40 -9.21
CA MET A 101 -3.26 -1.55 -10.67
C MET A 101 -3.73 -0.25 -11.33
N PHE A 102 -3.26 0.06 -12.54
CA PHE A 102 -3.92 1.11 -13.33
C PHE A 102 -5.34 0.69 -13.69
N SER A 103 -6.29 1.63 -13.67
CA SER A 103 -7.65 1.40 -14.16
C SER A 103 -7.64 1.06 -15.66
N ALA A 104 -8.45 0.08 -16.07
CA ALA A 104 -8.39 -0.52 -17.40
C ALA A 104 -8.55 0.48 -18.56
N ASN A 105 -9.24 1.60 -18.34
CA ASN A 105 -9.35 2.69 -19.31
C ASN A 105 -8.00 3.33 -19.70
N TRP A 106 -6.87 2.98 -19.07
CA TRP A 106 -5.53 3.34 -19.57
C TRP A 106 -5.29 2.84 -21.01
N MET A 107 -5.88 1.71 -21.40
CA MET A 107 -5.69 1.08 -22.71
C MET A 107 -6.18 1.97 -23.87
N GLU A 108 -7.17 2.82 -23.60
CA GLU A 108 -7.85 3.65 -24.59
C GLU A 108 -7.62 5.14 -24.37
N SER A 109 -7.18 5.53 -23.18
CA SER A 109 -7.03 6.93 -22.80
C SER A 109 -5.85 7.62 -23.48
N GLU A 110 -6.10 8.81 -24.03
CA GLU A 110 -5.06 9.67 -24.60
C GLU A 110 -4.03 10.14 -23.57
N GLU A 111 -4.36 10.10 -22.27
CA GLU A 111 -3.40 10.39 -21.20
C GLU A 111 -2.19 9.45 -21.27
N TRP A 112 -2.40 8.20 -21.71
CA TRP A 112 -1.32 7.23 -21.88
C TRP A 112 -0.34 7.64 -22.98
N GLN A 113 -0.80 8.27 -24.06
CA GLN A 113 0.09 8.79 -25.10
C GLN A 113 0.91 10.00 -24.61
N ARG A 114 0.33 10.83 -23.73
CA ARG A 114 1.06 11.92 -23.05
C ARG A 114 2.17 11.37 -22.16
N LEU A 115 1.92 10.28 -21.44
CA LEU A 115 2.95 9.57 -20.67
C LEU A 115 4.13 9.16 -21.56
N LEU A 116 3.85 8.51 -22.70
CA LEU A 116 4.88 8.00 -23.61
C LEU A 116 5.71 9.11 -24.26
N THR A 117 5.20 10.35 -24.30
CA THR A 117 5.85 11.50 -24.92
C THR A 117 6.40 12.50 -23.91
N ALA A 118 6.17 12.32 -22.61
CA ALA A 118 6.65 13.20 -21.56
C ALA A 118 8.20 13.34 -21.53
N PRO A 119 8.74 14.55 -21.30
CA PRO A 119 10.19 14.75 -21.24
C PRO A 119 10.78 14.13 -19.97
N PRO A 120 12.09 13.82 -19.95
CA PRO A 120 12.81 13.51 -18.71
C PRO A 120 12.58 14.56 -17.61
N ALA A 121 12.73 14.16 -16.35
CA ALA A 121 12.41 14.99 -15.18
C ALA A 121 10.92 15.36 -15.08
N THR A 122 10.03 14.41 -15.42
CA THR A 122 8.57 14.57 -15.24
C THR A 122 8.05 13.57 -14.21
N VAL A 123 7.39 14.05 -13.15
CA VAL A 123 6.69 13.23 -12.16
C VAL A 123 5.25 12.99 -12.60
N LEU A 124 4.81 11.73 -12.51
CA LEU A 124 3.50 11.26 -12.93
C LEU A 124 2.59 11.10 -11.71
N TYR A 125 1.53 11.89 -11.68
CA TYR A 125 0.61 12.01 -10.56
C TYR A 125 -0.75 11.38 -10.88
N PHE A 126 -1.19 10.47 -10.01
CA PHE A 126 -2.47 9.77 -10.13
C PHE A 126 -3.27 9.88 -8.84
N GLN A 127 -4.59 9.70 -8.94
CA GLN A 127 -5.45 9.52 -7.78
C GLN A 127 -5.64 8.03 -7.51
N TRP A 128 -5.71 7.68 -6.22
CA TRP A 128 -6.17 6.35 -5.81
C TRP A 128 -7.68 6.22 -5.98
N VAL A 129 -8.10 5.07 -6.48
CA VAL A 129 -9.46 4.55 -6.35
C VAL A 129 -9.37 3.39 -5.37
N ASN A 130 -9.83 3.58 -4.16
CA ASN A 130 -9.79 2.54 -3.14
C ASN A 130 -10.94 1.57 -3.38
N ILE A 131 -10.60 0.33 -3.71
CA ILE A 131 -11.56 -0.75 -4.00
C ILE A 131 -12.01 -1.35 -2.67
N GLY A 132 -13.30 -1.19 -2.37
CA GLY A 132 -13.92 -1.68 -1.14
C GLY A 132 -14.24 -3.18 -1.17
N PRO A 133 -14.86 -3.68 -0.10
CA PRO A 133 -15.12 -5.10 0.10
C PRO A 133 -15.81 -5.77 -1.09
N GLU A 134 -15.32 -6.96 -1.45
CA GLU A 134 -15.88 -7.79 -2.53
C GLU A 134 -15.87 -7.10 -3.90
N VAL A 135 -15.06 -6.04 -4.06
CA VAL A 135 -14.96 -5.26 -5.31
C VAL A 135 -16.33 -4.69 -5.73
N SER A 136 -17.20 -4.44 -4.75
CA SER A 136 -18.58 -3.98 -4.97
C SER A 136 -18.71 -2.45 -4.97
N CYS A 137 -17.85 -1.78 -4.19
CA CYS A 137 -17.84 -0.33 -4.06
C CYS A 137 -16.42 0.23 -4.15
N ALA A 138 -16.31 1.53 -4.37
CA ALA A 138 -15.05 2.25 -4.35
C ALA A 138 -15.23 3.72 -3.97
N TRP A 139 -14.16 4.33 -3.46
CA TRP A 139 -14.09 5.78 -3.28
C TRP A 139 -12.77 6.33 -3.83
N VAL A 140 -12.85 7.51 -4.44
CA VAL A 140 -11.69 8.18 -5.03
C VAL A 140 -11.04 9.05 -3.95
N ASP A 141 -9.74 8.90 -3.77
CA ASP A 141 -8.97 9.84 -2.96
C ASP A 141 -8.85 11.18 -3.72
N PRO A 142 -9.23 12.32 -3.12
CA PRO A 142 -9.15 13.60 -3.80
C PRO A 142 -7.70 14.02 -4.11
N SER A 143 -6.71 13.51 -3.37
CA SER A 143 -5.31 13.87 -3.54
C SER A 143 -4.62 13.08 -4.65
N TYR A 144 -3.82 13.82 -5.43
CA TYR A 144 -2.89 13.24 -6.39
C TYR A 144 -1.58 12.85 -5.70
N LYS A 145 -1.04 11.69 -6.06
CA LYS A 145 0.20 11.14 -5.50
C LYS A 145 1.19 10.77 -6.60
N PRO A 146 2.51 10.87 -6.33
CA PRO A 146 3.52 10.52 -7.31
C PRO A 146 3.64 8.99 -7.41
N PHE A 147 3.25 8.43 -8.55
CA PHE A 147 3.43 6.99 -8.85
C PHE A 147 4.46 6.75 -9.94
N GLY A 148 4.86 7.76 -10.70
CA GLY A 148 5.83 7.54 -11.77
C GLY A 148 6.78 8.70 -11.97
N PHE A 149 7.86 8.41 -12.68
CA PHE A 149 8.91 9.37 -13.00
C PHE A 149 9.53 9.04 -14.35
N VAL A 150 9.57 10.03 -15.25
CA VAL A 150 10.36 9.94 -16.49
C VAL A 150 11.81 10.20 -16.11
N ASP A 151 12.58 9.12 -16.03
CA ASP A 151 13.89 9.08 -15.41
C ASP A 151 14.91 9.95 -16.16
N ASP A 152 15.56 10.82 -15.40
CA ASP A 152 16.67 11.69 -15.82
C ASP A 152 17.96 11.40 -15.01
N GLY A 153 17.92 10.41 -14.09
CA GLY A 153 19.02 10.10 -13.18
C GLY A 153 18.94 10.78 -11.81
N SER A 154 17.95 11.64 -11.54
CA SER A 154 17.77 12.33 -10.25
C SER A 154 17.70 11.34 -9.07
N PRO A 155 18.26 11.70 -7.89
CA PRO A 155 18.25 10.82 -6.74
C PRO A 155 16.84 10.63 -6.17
N HIS A 156 16.64 9.51 -5.47
CA HIS A 156 15.45 9.26 -4.65
C HIS A 156 15.75 9.64 -3.20
N GLU A 157 14.87 10.43 -2.61
CA GLU A 157 14.95 10.83 -1.19
C GLU A 157 13.87 10.09 -0.39
N GLY A 158 14.23 8.91 0.10
CA GLY A 158 13.34 8.02 0.85
C GLY A 158 13.17 8.37 2.34
N ARG A 159 12.20 7.72 2.97
CA ARG A 159 11.98 7.70 4.42
C ARG A 159 11.70 6.26 4.85
N PRO A 160 11.92 5.89 6.13
CA PRO A 160 11.62 4.53 6.59
C PRO A 160 10.16 4.12 6.38
N ILE A 161 9.22 5.07 6.49
CA ILE A 161 7.79 4.87 6.26
C ILE A 161 7.15 6.16 5.74
N HIS A 162 6.10 6.03 4.92
CA HIS A 162 5.34 7.13 4.31
C HIS A 162 6.20 8.04 3.43
N GLY A 163 7.18 7.45 2.72
CA GLY A 163 8.06 8.15 1.78
C GLY A 163 7.49 8.22 0.35
N PRO A 164 8.03 9.08 -0.52
CA PRO A 164 7.74 9.02 -1.95
C PRO A 164 8.25 7.69 -2.53
N ARG A 165 7.54 7.13 -3.51
CA ARG A 165 7.91 5.84 -4.13
C ARG A 165 8.82 5.98 -5.35
N VAL A 166 8.90 7.18 -5.91
CA VAL A 166 9.72 7.54 -7.07
C VAL A 166 10.48 8.84 -6.77
N PRO A 167 11.53 9.19 -7.54
CA PRO A 167 12.15 10.51 -7.42
C PRO A 167 11.12 11.62 -7.64
N VAL A 168 11.19 12.67 -6.80
CA VAL A 168 10.34 13.87 -6.90
C VAL A 168 11.24 15.11 -6.75
N PRO A 169 12.16 15.35 -7.69
CA PRO A 169 13.10 16.47 -7.55
C PRO A 169 12.36 17.81 -7.70
N ALA A 170 12.81 18.84 -6.98
CA ALA A 170 12.12 20.13 -6.91
C ALA A 170 11.93 20.84 -8.26
N HIS A 171 12.78 20.53 -9.25
CA HIS A 171 12.74 21.10 -10.59
C HIS A 171 11.88 20.30 -11.58
N ALA A 172 11.29 19.17 -11.16
CA ALA A 172 10.54 18.31 -12.06
C ALA A 172 9.25 18.97 -12.57
N SER A 173 8.93 18.69 -13.82
CA SER A 173 7.58 18.91 -14.35
C SER A 173 6.59 17.92 -13.74
N ALA A 174 5.31 18.26 -13.70
CA ALA A 174 4.26 17.40 -13.17
C ALA A 174 3.19 17.08 -14.22
N LEU A 175 2.94 15.80 -14.49
CA LEU A 175 1.85 15.34 -15.34
C LEU A 175 0.77 14.68 -14.48
N HIS A 176 -0.44 15.25 -14.49
CA HIS A 176 -1.57 14.78 -13.71
C HIS A 176 -2.56 14.01 -14.57
N PHE A 177 -2.92 12.80 -14.13
CA PHE A 177 -3.83 11.88 -14.83
C PHE A 177 -5.25 11.95 -14.27
N LYS A 178 -6.16 12.50 -15.06
CA LYS A 178 -7.56 12.72 -14.68
C LYS A 178 -8.43 11.51 -14.96
N GLU A 179 -8.13 10.74 -15.99
CA GLU A 179 -8.90 9.58 -16.42
C GLU A 179 -8.28 8.29 -15.88
N ILE A 180 -6.97 8.13 -16.03
CA ILE A 180 -6.25 6.96 -15.55
C ILE A 180 -6.09 7.08 -14.04
N LYS A 181 -6.50 6.03 -13.33
CA LYS A 181 -6.44 5.94 -11.87
C LYS A 181 -5.56 4.78 -11.43
N VAL A 182 -5.14 4.81 -10.18
CA VAL A 182 -4.55 3.64 -9.52
C VAL A 182 -5.61 3.01 -8.64
N LEU A 183 -6.11 1.86 -9.05
CA LEU A 183 -7.00 1.00 -8.26
C LEU A 183 -6.19 0.42 -7.11
N HIS A 184 -6.64 0.61 -5.88
CA HIS A 184 -5.96 0.17 -4.67
C HIS A 184 -6.84 -0.85 -3.94
N TYR A 185 -6.44 -2.11 -4.02
CA TYR A 185 -7.16 -3.30 -3.55
C TYR A 185 -6.98 -3.59 -2.06
N GLN A 186 -6.22 -2.77 -1.33
CA GLN A 186 -6.01 -2.96 0.11
C GLN A 186 -7.32 -3.15 0.88
N TYR A 187 -8.44 -2.55 0.45
CA TYR A 187 -9.74 -2.62 1.14
C TYR A 187 -10.70 -3.68 0.59
N ALA A 188 -10.30 -4.44 -0.44
CA ALA A 188 -11.12 -5.51 -1.02
C ALA A 188 -11.30 -6.68 -0.03
N ASP A 189 -10.26 -6.97 0.76
CA ASP A 189 -10.32 -7.80 1.96
C ASP A 189 -10.20 -6.92 3.21
N TRP A 190 -11.34 -6.62 3.83
CA TRP A 190 -11.41 -5.74 4.99
C TRP A 190 -10.70 -6.31 6.22
N GLU A 191 -10.65 -7.63 6.36
CA GLU A 191 -10.02 -8.29 7.51
C GLU A 191 -8.50 -8.28 7.37
N ARG A 192 -8.00 -8.59 6.17
CA ARG A 192 -6.58 -8.40 5.83
C ARG A 192 -6.13 -6.97 6.07
N MET A 193 -6.93 -6.01 5.62
CA MET A 193 -6.66 -4.59 5.81
C MET A 193 -6.52 -4.24 7.29
N ARG A 194 -7.48 -4.65 8.14
CA ARG A 194 -7.43 -4.41 9.59
C ARG A 194 -6.18 -5.01 10.21
N SER A 195 -5.83 -6.23 9.85
CA SER A 195 -4.61 -6.90 10.30
C SER A 195 -3.35 -6.08 9.99
N LYS A 196 -3.21 -5.61 8.74
CA LYS A 196 -2.11 -4.71 8.34
C LYS A 196 -2.12 -3.38 9.10
N GLN A 197 -3.31 -2.79 9.35
CA GLN A 197 -3.42 -1.56 10.14
C GLN A 197 -3.04 -1.74 11.61
N ARG A 198 -3.30 -2.91 12.21
CA ARG A 198 -2.82 -3.23 13.57
C ARG A 198 -1.30 -3.25 13.59
N TRP A 199 -0.69 -3.93 12.62
CA TRP A 199 0.77 -3.98 12.48
C TRP A 199 1.39 -2.60 12.38
N TYR A 200 0.87 -1.75 11.50
CA TYR A 200 1.36 -0.40 11.31
C TYR A 200 1.28 0.45 12.60
N GLN A 201 0.17 0.36 13.34
CA GLN A 201 0.02 1.05 14.62
C GLN A 201 1.09 0.63 15.63
N VAL A 202 1.39 -0.67 15.71
CA VAL A 202 2.38 -1.22 16.64
C VAL A 202 3.80 -0.85 16.20
N TRP A 203 4.12 -1.04 14.92
CA TRP A 203 5.42 -0.70 14.35
C TRP A 203 5.74 0.78 14.53
N GLU A 204 4.83 1.69 14.17
CA GLU A 204 5.04 3.13 14.37
C GLU A 204 5.13 3.48 15.85
N ARG A 205 4.39 2.80 16.74
CA ARG A 205 4.51 3.04 18.19
C ARG A 205 5.87 2.64 18.75
N LEU A 206 6.49 1.60 18.19
CA LEU A 206 7.82 1.13 18.57
C LEU A 206 8.93 2.03 18.00
N ASN A 207 8.80 2.46 16.75
CA ASN A 207 9.85 3.16 16.00
C ASN A 207 9.74 4.69 16.03
N ASP A 208 8.56 5.24 16.33
CA ASP A 208 8.35 6.66 16.63
C ASP A 208 7.57 6.84 17.95
N PRO A 209 8.26 6.77 19.11
CA PRO A 209 7.63 6.92 20.41
C PRO A 209 6.95 8.28 20.65
N LYS A 210 7.29 9.30 19.84
CA LYS A 210 6.67 10.64 19.91
C LYS A 210 5.29 10.64 19.27
N LYS A 211 5.01 9.70 18.35
CA LYS A 211 3.70 9.54 17.72
C LYS A 211 2.69 9.03 18.75
N ARG A 212 1.64 9.84 18.93
CA ARG A 212 0.61 9.60 19.94
C ARG A 212 -0.47 8.63 19.43
N PRO A 213 -1.00 7.73 20.29
CA PRO A 213 -2.10 6.82 19.93
C PRO A 213 -3.29 7.44 19.18
N VAL A 214 -3.74 8.65 19.51
CA VAL A 214 -4.81 9.36 18.80
C VAL A 214 -4.40 9.66 17.37
N THR A 215 -3.15 10.08 17.15
CA THR A 215 -2.62 10.32 15.80
C THR A 215 -2.59 9.00 15.00
N LEU A 216 -2.12 7.92 15.61
CA LEU A 216 -2.12 6.58 15.00
C LEU A 216 -3.53 6.11 14.66
N PHE A 217 -4.50 6.29 15.57
CA PHE A 217 -5.89 5.97 15.32
C PHE A 217 -6.42 6.75 14.12
N ARG A 218 -6.27 8.08 14.11
CA ARG A 218 -6.76 8.94 13.03
C ARG A 218 -6.18 8.53 11.68
N GLN A 219 -4.90 8.21 11.64
CA GLN A 219 -4.20 7.81 10.43
C GLN A 219 -4.65 6.43 9.92
N TYR A 220 -4.82 5.45 10.81
CA TYR A 220 -5.03 4.06 10.42
C TYR A 220 -6.48 3.58 10.47
N HIS A 221 -7.43 4.50 10.76
CA HIS A 221 -8.88 4.23 10.76
C HIS A 221 -9.68 5.19 9.85
N HIS A 222 -9.01 5.99 9.00
CA HIS A 222 -9.67 6.93 8.09
C HIS A 222 -10.64 6.26 7.11
N MET A 223 -10.34 5.02 6.70
CA MET A 223 -11.19 4.23 5.81
C MET A 223 -12.59 3.95 6.38
N GLU A 224 -12.77 3.87 7.70
CA GLU A 224 -14.09 3.65 8.32
C GLU A 224 -15.07 4.82 8.07
N ALA A 225 -14.53 6.01 7.84
CA ALA A 225 -15.33 7.17 7.44
C ALA A 225 -15.43 7.27 5.92
N ALA A 226 -14.35 6.97 5.20
CA ALA A 226 -14.29 7.09 3.74
C ALA A 226 -15.24 6.13 3.02
N ILE A 227 -15.34 4.87 3.48
CA ILE A 227 -16.22 3.86 2.88
C ILE A 227 -17.70 4.25 2.91
N ARG A 228 -18.12 5.12 3.82
CA ARG A 228 -19.51 5.63 3.89
C ARG A 228 -19.87 6.56 2.72
N GLN A 229 -18.86 7.03 2.00
CA GLN A 229 -19.00 7.85 0.79
C GLN A 229 -18.69 7.05 -0.48
N ALA A 230 -18.46 5.73 -0.36
CA ALA A 230 -18.18 4.89 -1.51
C ALA A 230 -19.40 4.76 -2.42
N GLY A 231 -19.17 4.81 -3.72
CA GLY A 231 -20.15 4.49 -4.76
C GLY A 231 -19.84 3.13 -5.38
N PRO A 232 -20.64 2.67 -6.36
CA PRO A 232 -20.33 1.45 -7.10
C PRO A 232 -18.98 1.56 -7.83
N VAL A 233 -18.28 0.43 -7.98
CA VAL A 233 -17.09 0.37 -8.84
C VAL A 233 -17.50 0.65 -10.28
N ARG A 234 -16.80 1.58 -10.94
CA ARG A 234 -17.14 1.94 -12.32
C ARG A 234 -16.67 0.86 -13.30
N PRO A 235 -17.50 0.43 -14.27
CA PRO A 235 -17.15 -0.65 -15.20
C PRO A 235 -15.87 -0.37 -16.01
N GLU A 236 -15.65 0.88 -16.43
CA GLU A 236 -14.49 1.28 -17.25
C GLU A 236 -13.15 1.07 -16.52
N TRP A 237 -13.16 0.92 -15.20
CA TRP A 237 -11.95 0.63 -14.43
C TRP A 237 -11.53 -0.84 -14.52
N LEU A 238 -12.44 -1.77 -14.81
CA LEU A 238 -12.17 -3.21 -14.77
C LEU A 238 -12.35 -3.89 -16.13
N ALA A 239 -13.31 -3.43 -16.94
CA ALA A 239 -13.81 -4.16 -18.11
C ALA A 239 -12.71 -4.52 -19.13
N GLY A 240 -11.74 -3.64 -19.37
CA GLY A 240 -10.63 -3.92 -20.29
C GLY A 240 -9.75 -5.09 -19.85
N TYR A 241 -9.52 -5.27 -18.54
CA TYR A 241 -8.80 -6.44 -18.03
C TYR A 241 -9.66 -7.70 -18.02
N GLU A 242 -10.95 -7.57 -17.67
CA GLU A 242 -11.90 -8.69 -17.69
C GLU A 242 -12.05 -9.25 -19.12
N ALA A 243 -12.04 -8.39 -20.14
CA ALA A 243 -12.03 -8.78 -21.55
C ALA A 243 -10.76 -9.53 -21.97
N LEU A 244 -9.63 -9.32 -21.27
CA LEU A 244 -8.39 -10.08 -21.45
C LEU A 244 -8.37 -11.39 -20.64
N GLY A 245 -9.48 -11.73 -19.97
CA GLY A 245 -9.58 -12.93 -19.13
C GLY A 245 -8.89 -12.80 -17.77
N ILE A 246 -8.55 -11.58 -17.34
CA ILE A 246 -7.95 -11.31 -16.03
C ILE A 246 -9.08 -11.18 -15.00
N ASP A 247 -9.03 -11.98 -13.95
CA ASP A 247 -9.97 -11.89 -12.85
C ASP A 247 -9.70 -10.65 -11.99
N MET A 248 -10.59 -9.67 -12.07
CA MET A 248 -10.50 -8.42 -11.31
C MET A 248 -11.34 -8.40 -10.01
N ARG A 249 -12.10 -9.46 -9.72
CA ARG A 249 -13.18 -9.43 -8.72
C ARG A 249 -13.00 -10.39 -7.55
N SER A 250 -12.35 -11.54 -7.74
CA SER A 250 -12.23 -12.51 -6.65
C SER A 250 -11.42 -11.95 -5.49
N VAL A 251 -11.85 -12.23 -4.26
CA VAL A 251 -11.12 -11.87 -3.05
C VAL A 251 -10.80 -13.15 -2.29
N GLN A 252 -9.52 -13.51 -2.24
CA GLN A 252 -9.04 -14.67 -1.50
C GLN A 252 -8.87 -14.31 -0.02
N ARG A 253 -9.88 -14.62 0.78
CA ARG A 253 -9.83 -14.42 2.24
C ARG A 253 -8.99 -15.53 2.89
N GLN A 254 -8.23 -15.16 3.90
CA GLN A 254 -7.42 -16.10 4.69
C GLN A 254 -7.96 -16.14 6.12
N ASN A 255 -7.84 -17.31 6.77
CA ASN A 255 -8.28 -17.45 8.17
C ASN A 255 -7.32 -16.79 9.17
N ALA A 256 -6.10 -16.50 8.75
CA ALA A 256 -5.09 -15.81 9.53
C ALA A 256 -4.21 -14.98 8.60
N TYR A 257 -3.73 -13.84 9.08
CA TYR A 257 -2.87 -12.93 8.35
C TYR A 257 -1.55 -12.77 9.09
N TYR A 258 -0.43 -12.89 8.38
CA TYR A 258 0.91 -12.87 8.99
C TYR A 258 1.23 -11.58 9.78
N TRP A 259 0.57 -10.46 9.43
CA TRP A 259 0.67 -9.20 10.16
C TRP A 259 0.27 -9.34 11.64
N ASP A 260 -0.78 -10.12 11.92
CA ASP A 260 -1.20 -10.39 13.31
C ASP A 260 -0.21 -11.30 14.04
N ASP A 261 0.44 -12.24 13.33
CA ASP A 261 1.50 -13.06 13.92
C ASP A 261 2.70 -12.19 14.36
N GLU A 262 3.07 -11.18 13.57
CA GLU A 262 4.14 -10.23 13.95
C GLU A 262 3.71 -9.33 15.12
N VAL A 263 2.46 -8.85 15.13
CA VAL A 263 1.92 -8.09 16.28
C VAL A 263 1.91 -8.94 17.55
N LEU A 264 1.52 -10.20 17.45
CA LEU A 264 1.56 -11.14 18.55
C LEU A 264 2.98 -11.29 19.11
N GLN A 265 4.00 -11.43 18.24
CA GLN A 265 5.40 -11.51 18.68
C GLN A 265 5.80 -10.26 19.48
N TRP A 266 5.40 -9.06 19.05
CA TRP A 266 5.67 -7.83 19.80
C TRP A 266 4.87 -7.71 21.09
N LEU A 267 3.64 -8.21 21.13
CA LEU A 267 2.85 -8.27 22.36
C LEU A 267 3.49 -9.20 23.40
N VAL A 268 4.03 -10.33 22.97
CA VAL A 268 4.78 -11.27 23.82
C VAL A 268 6.09 -10.62 24.31
N GLN A 269 6.82 -9.96 23.41
CA GLN A 269 8.13 -9.38 23.72
C GLN A 269 8.03 -8.17 24.65
N TYR A 270 7.07 -7.28 24.43
CA TYR A 270 7.00 -5.98 25.12
C TYR A 270 5.84 -5.86 26.13
N GLY A 271 4.95 -6.84 26.17
CA GLY A 271 3.76 -6.85 27.02
C GLY A 271 2.59 -6.01 26.46
N PRO A 272 1.34 -6.38 26.79
CA PRO A 272 0.13 -5.74 26.26
C PRO A 272 -0.05 -4.29 26.74
N GLU A 273 0.39 -3.97 27.97
CA GLU A 273 0.24 -2.65 28.57
C GLU A 273 0.93 -1.55 27.74
N ARG A 274 2.05 -1.87 27.09
CA ARG A 274 2.77 -0.93 26.21
C ARG A 274 1.90 -0.43 25.06
N PHE A 275 0.98 -1.27 24.58
CA PHE A 275 0.14 -1.02 23.41
C PHE A 275 -1.32 -0.77 23.76
N ARG A 276 -1.66 -0.69 25.05
CA ARG A 276 -3.04 -0.57 25.56
C ARG A 276 -3.86 0.52 24.87
N LYS A 277 -3.26 1.69 24.60
CA LYS A 277 -3.93 2.83 23.95
C LYS A 277 -4.06 2.72 22.43
N LEU A 278 -3.48 1.70 21.79
CA LEU A 278 -3.67 1.47 20.36
C LEU A 278 -5.01 0.76 20.12
N ASN A 279 -5.59 0.93 18.93
CA ASN A 279 -6.79 0.22 18.54
C ASN A 279 -6.42 -1.06 17.77
N ILE A 280 -5.92 -2.04 18.52
CA ILE A 280 -5.50 -3.36 18.01
C ILE A 280 -6.22 -4.53 18.69
N TRP A 281 -7.11 -4.24 19.63
CA TRP A 281 -7.72 -5.21 20.53
C TRP A 281 -9.06 -5.76 20.03
N ASP A 282 -9.36 -5.56 18.74
CA ASP A 282 -10.45 -6.25 18.05
C ASP A 282 -10.05 -7.68 17.64
N GLN A 283 -8.75 -8.00 17.67
CA GLN A 283 -8.23 -9.36 17.59
C GLN A 283 -8.24 -10.03 18.97
N ASP A 284 -8.69 -11.29 19.01
CA ASP A 284 -8.45 -12.14 20.18
C ASP A 284 -7.00 -12.66 20.15
N TRP A 285 -6.10 -11.90 20.77
CA TRP A 285 -4.69 -12.23 20.88
C TRP A 285 -4.43 -13.46 21.74
N ALA A 286 -5.29 -13.74 22.73
CA ALA A 286 -5.14 -14.92 23.57
C ALA A 286 -5.47 -16.20 22.80
N ALA A 287 -6.54 -16.17 21.99
CA ALA A 287 -6.88 -17.26 21.09
C ALA A 287 -5.80 -17.48 20.03
N LEU A 288 -5.30 -16.41 19.39
CA LEU A 288 -4.23 -16.51 18.40
C LEU A 288 -2.94 -17.07 19.02
N ALA A 289 -2.56 -16.60 20.21
CA ALA A 289 -1.41 -17.10 20.94
C ALA A 289 -1.51 -18.60 21.24
N ALA A 290 -2.68 -19.06 21.69
CA ALA A 290 -2.93 -20.48 21.94
C ALA A 290 -2.80 -21.31 20.65
N GLN A 291 -3.33 -20.81 19.52
CA GLN A 291 -3.19 -21.46 18.21
C GLN A 291 -1.72 -21.55 17.73
N ARG A 292 -0.86 -20.62 18.16
CA ARG A 292 0.56 -20.60 17.83
C ARG A 292 1.44 -21.30 18.89
N GLY A 293 0.83 -21.94 19.88
CA GLY A 293 1.54 -22.71 20.91
C GLY A 293 2.16 -21.87 22.03
N PHE A 294 1.79 -20.59 22.15
CA PHE A 294 2.22 -19.76 23.28
C PHE A 294 1.31 -20.02 24.49
N SER A 295 1.90 -20.44 25.62
CA SER A 295 1.21 -20.54 26.91
C SER A 295 1.51 -19.30 27.75
N LEU A 296 0.59 -18.34 27.77
CA LEU A 296 0.82 -17.02 28.36
C LEU A 296 -0.07 -16.71 29.57
N ASN A 297 -0.70 -17.71 30.21
CA ASN A 297 -1.46 -17.54 31.47
C ASN A 297 -2.40 -16.30 31.50
N GLY A 298 -3.03 -15.94 30.38
CA GLY A 298 -3.93 -14.77 30.29
C GLY A 298 -3.27 -13.40 30.09
N GLN A 299 -1.94 -13.34 29.87
CA GLN A 299 -1.17 -12.10 29.67
C GLN A 299 -1.47 -11.33 28.38
N LEU A 300 -2.38 -11.80 27.51
CA LEU A 300 -2.73 -11.13 26.24
C LEU A 300 -4.18 -10.68 26.15
N ARG A 301 -4.88 -10.57 27.28
CA ARG A 301 -6.23 -9.99 27.33
C ARG A 301 -6.18 -8.49 27.01
N ASP A 302 -7.27 -7.95 26.44
CA ASP A 302 -7.44 -6.51 26.20
C ASP A 302 -7.23 -5.71 27.51
N PRO A 303 -6.12 -4.97 27.64
CA PRO A 303 -5.76 -4.26 28.86
C PRO A 303 -6.53 -2.94 29.01
N ARG A 304 -7.34 -2.53 28.02
CA ARG A 304 -7.98 -1.21 28.02
C ARG A 304 -8.95 -1.04 29.18
N THR A 305 -8.75 0.05 29.91
CA THR A 305 -9.68 0.55 30.92
C THR A 305 -10.99 1.04 30.28
N PRO A 306 -12.08 1.19 31.06
CA PRO A 306 -13.33 1.77 30.55
C PRO A 306 -13.15 3.15 29.91
N LEU A 307 -12.27 4.00 30.48
CA LEU A 307 -11.94 5.30 29.91
C LEU A 307 -11.33 5.17 28.51
N GLU A 308 -10.40 4.22 28.34
CA GLU A 308 -9.70 4.03 27.07
C GLU A 308 -10.62 3.47 25.98
N LYS A 309 -11.56 2.60 26.36
CA LYS A 309 -12.63 2.15 25.47
C LYS A 309 -13.56 3.30 25.07
N ALA A 310 -13.88 4.20 26.01
CA ALA A 310 -14.67 5.40 25.72
C ALA A 310 -13.94 6.37 24.77
N VAL A 311 -12.61 6.56 24.94
CA VAL A 311 -11.80 7.37 24.01
C VAL A 311 -11.82 6.76 22.60
N HIS A 312 -11.64 5.44 22.47
CA HIS A 312 -11.76 4.78 21.16
C HIS A 312 -13.14 4.91 20.54
N ALA A 313 -14.22 4.76 21.33
CA ALA A 313 -15.58 4.96 20.85
C ALA A 313 -15.79 6.40 20.36
N TRP A 314 -15.28 7.40 21.09
CA TRP A 314 -15.30 8.80 20.67
C TRP A 314 -14.49 9.03 19.38
N LEU A 315 -13.28 8.47 19.28
CA LEU A 315 -12.44 8.58 18.08
C LEU A 315 -13.17 8.01 16.86
N LYS A 316 -13.77 6.82 16.99
CA LYS A 316 -14.58 6.18 15.94
C LYS A 316 -15.78 7.04 15.53
N ALA A 317 -16.55 7.56 16.49
CA ALA A 317 -17.72 8.39 16.23
C ALA A 317 -17.36 9.71 15.52
N THR A 318 -16.16 10.23 15.77
CA THR A 318 -15.69 11.52 15.25
C THR A 318 -14.79 11.43 14.03
N GLN A 319 -14.50 10.22 13.52
CA GLN A 319 -13.51 10.00 12.45
C GLN A 319 -13.78 10.81 11.18
N GLY A 320 -15.03 10.81 10.68
CA GLY A 320 -15.41 11.59 9.49
C GLY A 320 -15.54 13.10 9.71
N LYS A 321 -15.35 13.59 10.94
CA LYS A 321 -15.52 15.00 11.32
C LYS A 321 -14.30 15.55 12.06
N SER A 322 -13.16 14.87 11.95
CA SER A 322 -11.91 15.16 12.68
C SER A 322 -11.37 16.58 12.45
N HIS A 323 -11.75 17.24 11.35
CA HIS A 323 -11.38 18.61 11.04
C HIS A 323 -12.10 19.67 11.89
N ARG A 324 -13.23 19.35 12.54
CA ARG A 324 -14.02 20.33 13.32
C ARG A 324 -13.24 20.82 14.54
N LEU A 325 -13.32 22.13 14.83
CA LEU A 325 -12.53 22.78 15.89
C LEU A 325 -12.68 22.14 17.27
N HIS A 326 -13.90 21.86 17.71
CA HIS A 326 -14.14 21.21 19.02
C HIS A 326 -13.55 19.80 19.09
N ILE A 327 -13.59 19.03 17.99
CA ILE A 327 -12.96 17.70 17.92
C ILE A 327 -11.44 17.83 17.99
N ARG A 328 -10.85 18.80 17.29
CA ARG A 328 -9.41 19.08 17.34
C ARG A 328 -8.95 19.51 18.74
N ALA A 329 -9.77 20.30 19.45
CA ALA A 329 -9.47 20.71 20.82
C ALA A 329 -9.43 19.51 21.78
N VAL A 330 -10.45 18.62 21.72
CA VAL A 330 -10.46 17.38 22.52
C VAL A 330 -9.27 16.48 22.16
N GLN A 331 -8.95 16.34 20.88
CA GLN A 331 -7.77 15.57 20.44
C GLN A 331 -6.46 16.13 20.98
N LYS A 332 -6.27 17.46 20.99
CA LYS A 332 -5.09 18.08 21.61
C LYS A 332 -5.01 17.80 23.11
N LEU A 333 -6.14 17.87 23.83
CA LEU A 333 -6.18 17.53 25.24
C LEU A 333 -5.81 16.07 25.48
N LEU A 334 -6.33 15.14 24.67
CA LEU A 334 -5.95 13.73 24.72
C LEU A 334 -4.44 13.56 24.50
N GLN A 335 -3.85 14.24 23.53
CA GLN A 335 -2.39 14.22 23.29
C GLN A 335 -1.57 14.66 24.50
N LEU A 336 -2.02 15.69 25.23
CA LEU A 336 -1.37 16.12 26.48
C LEU A 336 -1.48 15.07 27.60
N LEU A 337 -2.57 14.29 27.62
CA LEU A 337 -2.77 13.16 28.54
C LEU A 337 -2.11 11.85 28.06
N GLY A 338 -1.16 11.97 27.12
CA GLY A 338 -0.41 10.85 26.56
C GLY A 338 -1.25 9.92 25.69
N TRP A 339 -2.35 10.42 25.13
CA TRP A 339 -3.22 9.73 24.20
C TRP A 339 -2.97 10.09 22.76
#